data_AF-A0A943G387-F1
#
_entry.id   AF-A0A943G387-F1
#
_cell.length_a   1.000
_cell.length_b   1.000
_cell.length_c   1.000
_cell.angle_alpha   90.00
_cell.angle_beta   90.00
_cell.angle_gamma   90.00
#
_symmetry.space_group_name_H-M   'P 1'
#
loop_
_entity.id
_entity.type
_entity.pdbx_description
1 polymer ?
#
loop_
_entity_poly.entity_id
_entity_poly.type
_entity_poly.pdbx_seq_one_letter_code
_entity_poly.pdbx_strand_id
1 'polypeptide(L)'
;MFKTIEKNYKKNLRETKFNKFYWITSILLILSSSLLQISDNIKPYFIYILLLIFVIGYFIINYKKTMKYVNIKNKTNFIEKLKIYNNEIEKQNFNKIILLLKQYNFKTKNDLKLAIDYYNSEKPIKIESDYLGWIISIALTLSSFIEIAYNTKTQTIDTTKISVILSSTLGIIIGFLIPIIIFKIFINNLFISKKTIRSNLSDDLSYIYLNFDKYKNQLSKKQ
;
A
#
# COMPACT_ATOMS: atom_id res chain seq x y z
N MET A 1 -15.73 18.55 -8.50
CA MET A 1 -16.47 17.27 -8.49
C MET A 1 -15.55 16.07 -8.25
N PHE A 2 -14.57 15.80 -9.13
CA PHE A 2 -13.68 14.63 -9.04
C PHE A 2 -12.93 14.51 -7.70
N LYS A 3 -12.33 15.60 -7.19
CA LYS A 3 -11.69 15.59 -5.85
C LYS A 3 -12.64 15.15 -4.72
N THR A 4 -13.92 15.51 -4.81
CA THR A 4 -14.93 15.10 -3.83
C THR A 4 -15.25 13.61 -3.93
N ILE A 5 -15.34 13.08 -5.16
CA ILE A 5 -15.50 11.65 -5.43
C ILE A 5 -14.31 10.88 -4.85
N GLU A 6 -13.08 11.35 -5.11
CA GLU A 6 -11.85 10.75 -4.60
C GLU A 6 -11.82 10.73 -3.06
N LYS A 7 -12.18 11.84 -2.41
CA LYS A 7 -12.26 11.93 -0.95
C LYS A 7 -13.27 10.94 -0.37
N ASN A 8 -14.46 10.84 -0.97
CA ASN A 8 -15.52 9.93 -0.52
C ASN A 8 -15.18 8.46 -0.78
N TYR A 9 -14.51 8.17 -1.90
CA TYR A 9 -13.95 6.86 -2.18
C TYR A 9 -12.94 6.46 -1.11
N LYS A 10 -11.93 7.30 -0.86
CA LYS A 10 -10.88 7.04 0.14
C LYS A 10 -11.45 6.83 1.54
N LYS A 11 -12.40 7.65 1.99
CA LYS A 11 -13.06 7.50 3.30
C LYS A 11 -13.72 6.13 3.48
N ASN A 12 -14.20 5.53 2.39
CA ASN A 12 -14.89 4.25 2.41
C ASN A 12 -13.97 3.04 2.24
N LEU A 13 -12.70 3.25 1.92
CA LEU A 13 -11.69 2.19 1.84
C LEU A 13 -11.51 1.53 3.20
N ARG A 14 -11.34 0.21 3.15
CA ARG A 14 -11.07 -0.60 4.33
C ARG A 14 -9.78 -0.20 5.03
N GLU A 15 -8.74 0.12 4.27
CA GLU A 15 -7.46 0.61 4.80
C GLU A 15 -7.67 1.87 5.65
N THR A 16 -8.46 2.82 5.18
CA THR A 16 -8.76 4.05 5.92
C THR A 16 -9.57 3.77 7.20
N LYS A 17 -10.53 2.84 7.14
CA LYS A 17 -11.30 2.43 8.34
C LYS A 17 -10.44 1.68 9.35
N PHE A 18 -9.57 0.79 8.88
CA PHE A 18 -8.62 0.07 9.72
C PHE A 18 -7.61 1.02 10.35
N ASN A 19 -7.01 1.93 9.58
CA ASN A 19 -6.08 2.93 10.10
C ASN A 19 -6.73 3.78 11.18
N LYS A 20 -7.98 4.23 10.97
CA LYS A 20 -8.72 4.97 11.99
C LYS A 20 -8.91 4.15 13.26
N PHE A 21 -9.34 2.89 13.14
CA PHE A 21 -9.46 1.98 14.27
C PHE A 21 -8.13 1.80 15.00
N TYR A 22 -7.07 1.43 14.27
CA TYR A 22 -5.73 1.19 14.78
C TYR A 22 -5.20 2.39 15.57
N TRP A 23 -5.22 3.59 14.99
CA TRP A 23 -4.70 4.79 15.67
C TRP A 23 -5.50 5.14 16.93
N ILE A 24 -6.82 5.04 16.87
CA ILE A 24 -7.68 5.28 18.04
C ILE A 24 -7.38 4.25 19.14
N THR A 25 -7.28 2.97 18.78
CA THR A 25 -6.95 1.91 19.76
C THR A 25 -5.56 2.07 20.34
N SER A 26 -4.57 2.45 19.54
CA SER A 26 -3.19 2.67 20.01
C SER A 26 -3.13 3.82 21.00
N ILE A 27 -3.78 4.95 20.70
CA ILE A 27 -3.83 6.11 21.61
C ILE A 27 -4.52 5.73 22.92
N LEU A 28 -5.67 5.04 22.85
CA LEU A 28 -6.38 4.58 24.04
C LEU A 28 -5.54 3.62 24.89
N LEU A 29 -4.81 2.71 24.25
CA LEU A 29 -3.92 1.77 24.96
C LEU A 29 -2.79 2.50 25.68
N ILE A 30 -2.15 3.46 25.01
CA ILE A 30 -1.09 4.28 25.62
C ILE A 30 -1.64 5.03 26.84
N LEU A 31 -2.80 5.68 26.70
CA LEU A 31 -3.45 6.38 27.82
C LEU A 31 -3.81 5.41 28.95
N SER A 32 -4.43 4.26 28.66
CA SER A 32 -4.76 3.27 29.67
C SER A 32 -3.52 2.73 30.39
N SER A 33 -2.41 2.56 29.68
CA SER A 33 -1.15 2.09 30.25
C SER A 33 -0.50 3.11 31.17
N SER A 34 -0.80 4.40 31.02
CA SER A 34 -0.35 5.45 31.94
C SER A 34 -1.15 5.48 33.25
N LEU A 35 -2.39 4.97 33.23
CA LEU A 35 -3.24 4.85 34.42
C LEU A 35 -2.95 3.57 35.21
N LEU A 36 -2.54 2.50 34.53
CA LEU A 36 -2.14 1.26 35.15
C LEU A 36 -0.72 1.42 35.71
N GLN A 37 -0.51 1.12 37.00
CA GLN A 37 0.80 1.15 37.68
C GLN A 37 1.71 -0.01 37.23
N ILE A 38 1.86 -0.20 35.93
CA ILE A 38 2.72 -1.22 35.32
C ILE A 38 4.15 -0.69 35.29
N SER A 39 5.11 -1.54 35.66
CA SER A 39 6.54 -1.21 35.55
C SER A 39 6.91 -0.78 34.12
N ASP A 40 7.71 0.28 34.00
CA ASP A 40 8.10 0.87 32.71
C ASP A 40 8.77 -0.13 31.76
N ASN A 41 9.45 -1.15 32.29
CA ASN A 41 10.12 -2.18 31.48
C ASN A 41 9.13 -3.16 30.84
N ILE A 42 7.94 -3.35 31.42
CA ILE A 42 6.92 -4.31 30.97
C ILE A 42 5.87 -3.63 30.09
N LYS A 43 5.65 -2.34 30.33
CA LYS A 43 4.61 -1.52 29.71
C LYS A 43 4.59 -1.55 28.18
N PRO A 44 5.72 -1.44 27.44
CA PRO A 44 5.71 -1.52 25.98
C PRO A 44 5.24 -2.89 25.47
N TYR A 45 5.70 -3.99 26.07
CA TYR A 45 5.32 -5.35 25.68
C TYR A 45 3.83 -5.59 25.87
N PHE A 46 3.28 -5.13 26.99
CA PHE A 46 1.84 -5.19 27.26
C PHE A 46 1.02 -4.47 26.19
N ILE A 47 1.42 -3.25 25.83
CA ILE A 47 0.75 -2.46 24.78
C ILE A 47 0.80 -3.19 23.44
N TYR A 48 1.97 -3.71 23.05
CA TYR A 48 2.12 -4.41 21.78
C TYR A 48 1.28 -5.69 21.70
N ILE A 49 1.24 -6.49 22.77
CA ILE A 49 0.44 -7.71 22.83
C ILE A 49 -1.05 -7.38 22.73
N LEU A 50 -1.55 -6.41 23.50
CA LEU A 50 -2.96 -6.01 23.41
C LEU A 50 -3.31 -5.45 22.04
N LEU A 51 -2.44 -4.62 21.47
CA LEU A 51 -2.67 -4.05 20.14
C LEU A 51 -2.76 -5.14 19.07
N LEU A 52 -1.90 -6.17 19.17
CA LEU A 52 -1.95 -7.33 18.28
C LEU A 52 -3.27 -8.10 18.42
N ILE A 53 -3.76 -8.31 19.65
CA ILE A 53 -5.07 -8.93 19.90
C ILE A 53 -6.21 -8.10 19.26
N PHE A 54 -6.20 -6.78 19.42
CA PHE A 54 -7.21 -5.90 18.82
C PHE A 54 -7.18 -5.92 17.29
N VAL A 55 -5.98 -5.94 16.69
CA VAL A 55 -5.82 -6.04 15.23
C VAL A 55 -6.38 -7.36 14.72
N ILE A 56 -6.04 -8.48 15.34
CA ILE A 56 -6.57 -9.80 14.98
C ILE A 56 -8.10 -9.82 15.15
N GLY A 57 -8.60 -9.30 16.28
CA GLY A 57 -10.03 -9.19 16.57
C GLY A 57 -10.78 -8.38 15.50
N TYR A 58 -10.23 -7.26 15.06
CA TYR A 58 -10.80 -6.45 13.97
C TYR A 58 -10.99 -7.26 12.69
N PHE A 59 -9.96 -8.00 12.26
CA PHE A 59 -10.04 -8.82 11.05
C PHE A 59 -11.03 -9.97 11.20
N ILE A 60 -11.10 -10.62 12.37
CA ILE A 60 -12.09 -11.67 12.65
C ILE A 60 -13.52 -11.12 12.58
N ILE A 61 -13.78 -9.96 13.20
CA ILE A 61 -15.09 -9.31 13.16
C ILE A 61 -15.46 -8.93 11.72
N ASN A 62 -14.51 -8.36 10.97
CA ASN A 62 -14.73 -7.98 9.58
C ASN A 62 -15.02 -9.20 8.69
N TYR A 63 -14.29 -10.30 8.89
CA TYR A 63 -14.53 -11.56 8.20
C TYR A 63 -15.93 -12.11 8.50
N LYS A 64 -16.30 -12.23 9.78
CA LYS A 64 -17.63 -12.70 10.19
C LYS A 64 -18.74 -11.82 9.61
N LYS A 65 -18.59 -10.49 9.67
CA LYS A 65 -19.57 -9.54 9.14
C LYS A 65 -19.75 -9.69 7.62
N THR A 66 -18.66 -9.89 6.89
CA THR A 66 -18.68 -10.04 5.43
C THR A 66 -19.30 -11.38 5.03
N MET A 67 -18.95 -12.46 5.73
CA MET A 67 -19.44 -13.81 5.43
C MET A 67 -20.86 -14.09 5.95
N LYS A 68 -21.42 -13.23 6.81
CA LYS A 68 -22.76 -13.44 7.41
C LYS A 68 -23.87 -13.68 6.38
N TYR A 69 -23.77 -13.06 5.21
CA TYR A 69 -24.80 -13.13 4.16
C TYR A 69 -24.43 -14.06 3.00
N VAL A 70 -23.34 -14.82 3.14
CA VAL A 70 -22.82 -15.70 2.10
C VAL A 70 -23.25 -17.12 2.43
N ASN A 71 -24.02 -17.75 1.54
CA ASN A 71 -24.38 -19.16 1.68
C ASN A 71 -23.16 -20.04 1.39
N ILE A 72 -22.46 -20.43 2.45
CA ILE A 72 -21.29 -21.30 2.38
C ILE A 72 -21.73 -22.73 2.69
N LYS A 73 -21.45 -23.68 1.79
CA LYS A 73 -21.63 -25.11 2.09
C LYS A 73 -20.68 -25.52 3.22
N ASN A 74 -21.16 -26.26 4.21
CA ASN A 74 -20.40 -26.62 5.42
C ASN A 74 -19.06 -27.35 5.14
N LYS A 75 -18.90 -28.02 4.00
CA LYS A 75 -17.68 -28.77 3.59
C LYS A 75 -16.71 -27.98 2.68
N THR A 76 -16.67 -26.65 2.77
CA THR A 76 -15.72 -25.82 1.98
C THR A 76 -14.37 -25.67 2.68
N ASN A 77 -13.28 -25.80 1.91
CA ASN A 77 -11.91 -25.68 2.41
C ASN A 77 -11.59 -24.26 2.89
N PHE A 78 -10.63 -24.10 3.81
CA PHE A 78 -10.23 -22.78 4.32
C PHE A 78 -9.79 -21.82 3.21
N ILE A 79 -9.01 -22.31 2.24
CA ILE A 79 -8.56 -21.53 1.07
C ILE A 79 -9.76 -21.07 0.23
N GLU A 80 -10.77 -21.92 0.03
CA GLU A 80 -11.98 -21.54 -0.71
C GLU A 80 -12.80 -20.50 0.04
N LYS A 81 -12.92 -20.63 1.37
CA LYS A 81 -13.55 -19.61 2.21
C LYS A 81 -12.85 -18.26 2.08
N LEU A 82 -11.52 -18.23 2.04
CA LEU A 82 -10.77 -17.00 1.79
C LEU A 82 -11.02 -16.42 0.39
N LYS A 83 -11.09 -17.26 -0.65
CA LYS A 83 -11.43 -16.82 -2.02
C LYS A 83 -12.83 -16.20 -2.07
N ILE A 84 -13.82 -16.86 -1.46
CA ILE A 84 -15.20 -16.35 -1.38
C ILE A 84 -15.25 -15.02 -0.64
N TYR A 85 -14.53 -14.92 0.48
CA TYR A 85 -14.42 -13.66 1.23
C TYR A 85 -13.84 -12.54 0.36
N ASN A 86 -12.75 -12.81 -0.38
CA ASN A 86 -12.16 -11.80 -1.26
C ASN A 86 -13.12 -11.35 -2.36
N ASN A 87 -13.84 -12.27 -2.99
CA ASN A 87 -14.81 -11.94 -4.03
C ASN A 87 -15.95 -11.06 -3.50
N GLU A 88 -16.46 -11.35 -2.30
CA GLU A 88 -17.52 -10.54 -1.69
C GLU A 88 -17.03 -9.14 -1.28
N ILE A 89 -15.79 -9.03 -0.82
CA ILE A 89 -15.15 -7.74 -0.58
C ILE A 89 -15.07 -6.92 -1.87
N GLU A 90 -14.59 -7.52 -2.95
CA GLU A 90 -14.46 -6.84 -4.24
C GLU A 90 -15.84 -6.36 -4.73
N LYS A 91 -16.85 -7.23 -4.65
CA LYS A 91 -18.23 -6.89 -4.99
C LYS A 91 -18.75 -5.72 -4.15
N GLN A 92 -18.51 -5.71 -2.84
CA GLN A 92 -18.90 -4.60 -1.97
C GLN A 92 -18.16 -3.30 -2.30
N ASN A 93 -16.88 -3.38 -2.68
CA ASN A 93 -16.12 -2.21 -3.11
C ASN A 93 -16.69 -1.64 -4.40
N PHE A 94 -16.92 -2.47 -5.43
CA PHE A 94 -17.53 -2.02 -6.68
C PHE A 94 -18.93 -1.46 -6.47
N ASN A 95 -19.78 -2.08 -5.65
CA ASN A 95 -21.11 -1.55 -5.35
C ASN A 95 -21.04 -0.15 -4.74
N LYS A 96 -20.08 0.13 -3.85
CA LYS A 96 -19.87 1.48 -3.29
C LYS A 96 -19.40 2.48 -4.35
N ILE A 97 -18.50 2.07 -5.23
CA ILE A 97 -18.03 2.92 -6.34
C ILE A 97 -19.18 3.24 -7.28
N ILE A 98 -20.00 2.25 -7.65
CA ILE A 98 -21.18 2.44 -8.49
C ILE A 98 -22.19 3.39 -7.84
N LEU A 99 -22.44 3.25 -6.53
CA LEU A 99 -23.30 4.19 -5.79
C LEU A 99 -22.75 5.62 -5.81
N LEU A 100 -21.44 5.80 -5.62
CA LEU A 100 -20.79 7.10 -5.74
C LEU A 100 -20.91 7.68 -7.15
N LEU A 101 -20.60 6.88 -8.18
CA LEU A 101 -20.71 7.29 -9.58
C LEU A 101 -22.15 7.71 -9.94
N LYS A 102 -23.14 6.94 -9.48
CA LYS A 102 -24.56 7.26 -9.64
C LYS A 102 -24.93 8.58 -8.95
N GLN A 103 -24.44 8.84 -7.74
CA GLN A 103 -24.68 10.09 -7.01
C GLN A 103 -24.16 11.32 -7.77
N TYR A 104 -23.08 11.16 -8.54
CA TYR A 104 -22.50 12.21 -9.38
C TYR A 104 -22.89 12.10 -10.86
N ASN A 105 -23.96 11.38 -11.20
CA ASN A 105 -24.55 11.28 -12.54
C ASN A 105 -23.67 10.67 -13.64
N PHE A 106 -22.73 9.78 -13.30
CA PHE A 106 -21.99 9.01 -14.31
C PHE A 106 -22.90 7.94 -14.92
N LYS A 107 -23.29 8.13 -16.18
CA LYS A 107 -24.24 7.23 -16.87
C LYS A 107 -23.67 6.63 -18.14
N THR A 108 -22.63 7.23 -18.70
CA THR A 108 -22.05 6.85 -19.98
C THR A 108 -20.61 6.39 -19.82
N LYS A 109 -20.15 5.65 -20.83
CA LYS A 109 -18.75 5.24 -20.95
C LYS A 109 -17.80 6.46 -21.06
N ASN A 110 -18.27 7.55 -21.66
CA ASN A 110 -17.51 8.81 -21.77
C ASN A 110 -17.33 9.51 -20.41
N ASP A 111 -18.35 9.49 -19.55
CA ASP A 111 -18.23 10.06 -18.20
C ASP A 111 -17.10 9.37 -17.42
N LEU A 112 -17.05 8.04 -17.49
CA LEU A 112 -15.99 7.24 -16.87
C LEU A 112 -14.62 7.55 -17.46
N LYS A 113 -14.52 7.67 -18.79
CA LYS A 113 -13.28 8.04 -19.48
C LYS A 113 -12.75 9.38 -18.97
N LEU A 114 -13.61 10.39 -18.88
CA LEU A 114 -13.25 11.72 -18.42
C LEU A 114 -12.74 11.71 -16.96
N ALA A 115 -13.34 10.90 -16.08
CA ALA A 115 -12.80 10.72 -14.73
C ALA A 115 -11.44 10.01 -14.71
N ILE A 116 -11.26 8.97 -15.52
CA ILE A 116 -9.98 8.25 -15.62
C ILE A 116 -8.87 9.19 -16.09
N ASP A 117 -9.14 9.98 -17.14
CA ASP A 117 -8.19 10.94 -17.69
C ASP A 117 -7.83 12.02 -16.65
N TYR A 118 -8.82 12.51 -15.89
CA TYR A 118 -8.59 13.43 -14.77
C TYR A 118 -7.66 12.83 -13.70
N TYR A 119 -7.94 11.62 -13.22
CA TYR A 119 -7.11 11.01 -12.17
C TYR A 119 -5.73 10.58 -12.66
N ASN A 120 -5.59 10.27 -13.94
CA ASN A 120 -4.29 9.95 -14.54
C ASN A 120 -3.44 11.20 -14.78
N SER A 121 -4.03 12.33 -15.17
CA SER A 121 -3.32 13.60 -15.37
C SER A 121 -2.82 14.23 -14.05
N GLU A 122 -3.47 13.94 -12.91
CA GLU A 122 -2.96 14.32 -11.58
C GLU A 122 -1.79 13.44 -11.09
N LYS A 123 -1.46 12.32 -11.75
CA LYS A 123 -0.29 11.51 -11.36
C LYS A 123 0.97 12.31 -11.72
N PRO A 124 1.94 12.48 -10.80
CA PRO A 124 3.23 13.02 -11.20
C PRO A 124 3.77 12.14 -12.32
N ILE A 125 4.27 12.78 -13.38
CA ILE A 125 4.99 12.08 -14.45
C ILE A 125 5.99 11.17 -13.76
N LYS A 126 5.89 9.85 -13.98
CA LYS A 126 6.94 8.95 -13.55
C LYS A 126 8.18 9.42 -14.27
N ILE A 127 9.05 10.11 -13.55
CA ILE A 127 10.41 10.35 -14.00
C ILE A 127 11.03 8.96 -13.96
N GLU A 128 10.94 8.25 -15.09
CA GLU A 128 11.80 7.10 -15.30
C GLU A 128 13.22 7.62 -15.16
N SER A 129 14.04 6.89 -14.41
CA SER A 129 15.42 7.29 -14.20
C SER A 129 16.09 7.38 -15.56
N ASP A 130 16.44 8.60 -15.97
CA ASP A 130 17.11 8.83 -17.25
C ASP A 130 18.49 8.14 -17.21
N TYR A 131 18.85 7.47 -18.30
CA TYR A 131 20.16 6.83 -18.47
C TYR A 131 21.30 7.82 -18.21
N LEU A 132 21.11 9.09 -18.58
CA LEU A 132 22.07 10.17 -18.27
C LEU A 132 22.20 10.41 -16.77
N GLY A 133 21.10 10.35 -16.01
CA GLY A 133 21.12 10.48 -14.56
C GLY A 133 21.93 9.36 -13.89
N TRP A 134 21.84 8.14 -14.40
CA TRP A 134 22.67 7.02 -13.93
C TRP A 134 24.14 7.24 -14.24
N ILE A 135 24.47 7.65 -15.46
CA ILE A 135 25.87 7.91 -15.88
C ILE A 135 26.49 9.01 -15.01
N ILE A 136 25.79 10.12 -14.79
CA ILE A 136 26.26 11.24 -13.96
C ILE A 136 26.45 10.78 -12.51
N SER A 137 25.52 10.01 -11.96
CA SER A 137 25.60 9.52 -10.59
C SER A 137 26.79 8.56 -10.40
N ILE A 138 27.02 7.65 -11.35
CA ILE A 138 28.17 6.75 -11.36
C ILE A 138 29.48 7.54 -11.44
N ALA A 139 29.56 8.53 -12.34
CA ALA A 139 30.75 9.37 -12.51
C ALA A 139 31.08 10.16 -11.23
N LEU A 140 30.08 10.79 -10.60
CA LEU A 140 30.26 11.50 -9.33
C LEU A 140 30.72 10.56 -8.21
N THR A 141 30.10 9.38 -8.12
CA THR A 141 30.46 8.39 -7.09
C THR A 141 31.90 7.90 -7.27
N LEU A 142 32.32 7.60 -8.51
CA LEU A 142 33.70 7.22 -8.82
C LEU A 142 34.68 8.35 -8.52
N SER A 143 34.33 9.59 -8.87
CA SER A 143 35.15 10.77 -8.55
C SER A 143 35.40 10.89 -7.05
N SER A 144 34.35 10.74 -6.24
CA SER A 144 34.46 10.79 -4.78
C SER A 144 35.33 9.66 -4.21
N PHE A 145 35.25 8.44 -4.78
CA PHE A 145 36.14 7.36 -4.37
C PHE A 145 37.60 7.63 -4.70
N ILE A 146 37.88 8.20 -5.87
CA ILE A 146 39.24 8.57 -6.28
C ILE A 146 39.80 9.65 -5.35
N GLU A 147 39.01 10.67 -5.03
CA GLU A 147 39.41 11.75 -4.12
C GLU A 147 39.75 11.22 -2.72
N ILE A 148 38.89 10.38 -2.14
CA ILE A 148 39.10 9.79 -0.80
C ILE A 148 40.31 8.84 -0.79
N ALA A 149 40.54 8.12 -1.88
CA ALA A 149 41.66 7.20 -2.03
C ALA A 149 42.98 7.90 -2.40
N TYR A 150 42.95 9.17 -2.83
CA TYR A 150 44.15 9.87 -3.26
C TYR A 150 45.07 10.18 -2.08
N ASN A 151 46.33 9.76 -2.17
CA ASN A 151 47.34 10.08 -1.18
C ASN A 151 48.15 11.29 -1.63
N THR A 152 47.91 12.43 -0.99
CA THR A 152 48.57 13.70 -1.32
C THR A 152 50.09 13.67 -1.13
N LYS A 153 50.64 12.76 -0.31
CA LYS A 153 52.08 12.64 -0.07
C LYS A 153 52.80 11.84 -1.16
N THR A 154 52.20 10.75 -1.61
CA THR A 154 52.79 9.89 -2.65
C THR A 154 52.30 10.26 -4.06
N GLN A 155 51.33 11.17 -4.16
CA GLN A 155 50.62 11.54 -5.39
C GLN A 155 50.01 10.35 -6.14
N THR A 156 49.75 9.25 -5.42
CA THR A 156 49.22 8.01 -5.96
C THR A 156 47.90 7.65 -5.29
N ILE A 157 47.13 6.79 -5.96
CA ILE A 157 45.90 6.25 -5.42
C ILE A 157 46.22 5.11 -4.44
N ASP A 158 45.71 5.21 -3.22
CA ASP A 158 45.82 4.18 -2.20
C ASP A 158 44.75 3.10 -2.43
N THR A 159 45.17 2.00 -3.04
CA THR A 159 44.30 0.86 -3.36
C THR A 159 43.75 0.15 -2.11
N THR A 160 44.40 0.29 -0.95
CA THR A 160 43.91 -0.29 0.30
C THR A 160 42.65 0.40 0.79
N LYS A 161 42.61 1.74 0.70
CA LYS A 161 41.41 2.53 1.03
C LYS A 161 40.25 2.21 0.10
N ILE A 162 40.52 2.06 -1.21
CA ILE A 162 39.50 1.63 -2.18
C ILE A 162 38.94 0.26 -1.81
N SER A 163 39.81 -0.70 -1.50
CA SER A 163 39.39 -2.06 -1.11
C SER A 163 38.53 -2.06 0.16
N VAL A 164 38.89 -1.27 1.18
CA VAL A 164 38.12 -1.13 2.42
C VAL A 164 36.74 -0.51 2.17
N ILE A 165 36.66 0.53 1.34
CA ILE A 165 35.39 1.19 1.00
C ILE A 165 34.49 0.24 0.20
N LEU A 166 35.03 -0.44 -0.81
CA LEU A 166 34.27 -1.40 -1.63
C LEU A 166 33.79 -2.59 -0.80
N SER A 167 34.66 -3.18 0.03
CA SER A 167 34.29 -4.33 0.88
C SER A 167 33.22 -3.95 1.91
N SER A 168 33.32 -2.79 2.54
CA SER A 168 32.32 -2.29 3.48
C SER A 168 30.98 -2.00 2.78
N THR A 169 31.02 -1.42 1.59
CA THR A 169 29.82 -1.13 0.79
C THR A 169 29.14 -2.42 0.32
N LEU A 170 29.91 -3.40 -0.15
CA LEU A 170 29.40 -4.73 -0.50
C LEU A 170 28.79 -5.43 0.71
N GLY A 171 29.42 -5.31 1.89
CA GLY A 171 28.88 -5.83 3.14
C GLY A 171 27.51 -5.24 3.49
N ILE A 172 27.31 -3.94 3.30
CA ILE A 172 26.00 -3.27 3.51
C ILE A 172 24.98 -3.73 2.46
N ILE A 173 25.39 -3.83 1.19
CA ILE A 173 24.49 -4.26 0.12
C ILE A 173 24.00 -5.68 0.37
N ILE A 174 24.90 -6.60 0.68
CA ILE A 174 24.60 -8.02 0.88
C ILE A 174 23.89 -8.24 2.23
N GLY A 175 24.36 -7.60 3.30
CA GLY A 175 23.85 -7.80 4.65
C GLY A 175 22.51 -7.11 4.93
N PHE A 176 22.21 -6.01 4.22
CA PHE A 176 21.00 -5.22 4.48
C PHE A 176 20.12 -5.03 3.26
N LEU A 177 20.64 -4.49 2.16
CA LEU A 177 19.80 -4.14 1.00
C LEU A 177 19.18 -5.35 0.32
N ILE A 178 19.96 -6.40 0.07
CA ILE A 178 19.46 -7.63 -0.57
C ILE A 178 18.38 -8.30 0.29
N PRO A 179 18.57 -8.53 1.61
CA PRO A 179 17.52 -9.05 2.48
C PRO A 179 16.27 -8.17 2.50
N ILE A 180 16.41 -6.84 2.55
CA ILE A 180 15.27 -5.91 2.52
C ILE A 180 14.51 -6.01 1.18
N ILE A 181 15.21 -6.13 0.06
CA ILE A 181 14.59 -6.29 -1.26
C ILE A 181 13.88 -7.65 -1.37
N ILE A 182 14.52 -8.74 -0.94
CA ILE A 182 13.92 -10.08 -0.92
C ILE A 182 12.69 -10.10 -0.02
N PHE A 183 12.79 -9.53 1.18
CA PHE A 183 11.67 -9.40 2.12
C PHE A 183 10.53 -8.59 1.50
N LYS A 184 10.84 -7.47 0.84
CA LYS A 184 9.86 -6.64 0.12
C LYS A 184 9.20 -7.40 -1.04
N ILE A 185 9.94 -8.21 -1.79
CA ILE A 185 9.40 -9.06 -2.86
C ILE A 185 8.47 -10.14 -2.27
N PHE A 186 8.91 -10.81 -1.22
CA PHE A 186 8.14 -11.86 -0.53
C PHE A 186 6.83 -11.32 0.06
N ILE A 187 6.88 -10.16 0.74
CA ILE A 187 5.69 -9.47 1.26
C ILE A 187 4.77 -9.00 0.13
N ASN A 188 5.31 -8.46 -0.97
CA ASN A 188 4.49 -8.08 -2.13
C ASN A 188 3.79 -9.30 -2.75
N ASN A 189 4.48 -10.44 -2.87
CA ASN A 189 3.89 -11.66 -3.42
C ASN A 189 2.83 -12.28 -2.51
N LEU A 190 2.96 -12.16 -1.18
CA LEU A 190 2.02 -12.76 -0.24
C LEU A 190 0.84 -11.88 0.14
N PHE A 191 1.01 -10.56 0.19
CA PHE A 191 0.04 -9.72 0.90
C PHE A 191 -0.64 -8.61 0.09
N ILE A 192 -0.08 -8.06 -1.00
CA ILE A 192 -0.66 -6.85 -1.61
C ILE A 192 -0.41 -6.77 -3.12
N SER A 193 -1.49 -6.86 -3.91
CA SER A 193 -1.54 -6.20 -5.22
C SER A 193 -1.27 -4.72 -4.99
N LYS A 194 -0.12 -4.20 -5.45
CA LYS A 194 0.24 -2.78 -5.27
C LYS A 194 -0.86 -1.90 -5.84
N LYS A 195 -1.70 -1.41 -4.95
CA LYS A 195 -2.78 -0.52 -5.26
C LYS A 195 -2.66 0.62 -4.26
N THR A 196 -1.82 1.61 -4.61
CA THR A 196 -1.74 2.87 -3.88
C THR A 196 -3.14 3.47 -3.78
N ILE A 197 -3.55 3.95 -2.61
CA ILE A 197 -4.88 4.53 -2.34
C ILE A 197 -5.36 5.54 -3.42
N ARG A 198 -4.43 6.22 -4.12
CA ARG A 198 -4.69 7.14 -5.25
C ARG A 198 -4.79 6.45 -6.62
N SER A 199 -4.04 5.37 -6.88
CA SER A 199 -4.15 4.58 -8.13
C SER A 199 -5.44 3.75 -8.17
N ASN A 200 -5.96 3.35 -7.01
CA ASN A 200 -7.07 2.40 -6.92
C ASN A 200 -8.34 2.93 -7.57
N LEU A 201 -8.63 4.23 -7.41
CA LEU A 201 -9.84 4.79 -8.02
C LEU A 201 -9.72 4.80 -9.55
N SER A 202 -8.60 5.23 -10.11
CA SER A 202 -8.41 5.18 -11.57
C SER A 202 -8.48 3.74 -12.08
N ASP A 203 -7.86 2.79 -11.39
CA ASP A 203 -7.84 1.38 -11.79
C ASP A 203 -9.23 0.73 -11.69
N ASP A 204 -9.97 1.04 -10.61
CA ASP A 204 -11.33 0.54 -10.40
C ASP A 204 -12.31 1.16 -11.41
N LEU A 205 -12.14 2.45 -11.75
CA LEU A 205 -12.90 3.11 -12.81
C LEU A 205 -12.57 2.53 -14.18
N SER A 206 -11.30 2.25 -14.47
CA SER A 206 -10.88 1.56 -15.70
C SER A 206 -11.51 0.18 -15.80
N TYR A 207 -11.59 -0.56 -14.70
CA TYR A 207 -12.28 -1.86 -14.69
C TYR A 207 -13.78 -1.72 -15.02
N ILE A 208 -14.47 -0.74 -14.41
CA ILE A 208 -15.88 -0.46 -14.72
C ILE A 208 -16.04 0.00 -16.17
N TYR A 209 -15.13 0.81 -16.69
CA TYR A 209 -15.11 1.29 -18.08
C TYR A 209 -14.97 0.15 -19.09
N LEU A 210 -14.04 -0.79 -18.84
CA LEU A 210 -13.83 -1.97 -19.68
C LEU A 210 -15.04 -2.91 -19.64
N ASN A 211 -15.67 -3.05 -18.48
CA ASN A 211 -16.83 -3.91 -18.27
C ASN A 211 -18.15 -3.12 -18.25
N PHE A 212 -18.25 -2.02 -18.99
CA PHE A 212 -19.34 -1.04 -18.85
C PHE A 212 -20.73 -1.67 -19.00
N ASP A 213 -20.91 -2.59 -19.93
CA ASP A 213 -22.22 -3.22 -20.19
C ASP A 213 -22.76 -3.98 -18.96
N LYS A 214 -21.87 -4.57 -18.15
CA LYS A 214 -22.23 -5.23 -16.89
C LYS A 214 -22.78 -4.25 -15.85
N TYR A 215 -22.28 -3.02 -15.85
CA TYR A 215 -22.59 -1.99 -14.85
C TYR A 215 -23.59 -0.94 -15.32
N LYS A 216 -23.84 -0.84 -16.63
CA LYS A 216 -24.73 0.16 -17.26
C LYS A 216 -26.09 0.26 -16.56
N ASN A 217 -26.72 -0.89 -16.31
CA ASN A 217 -28.03 -0.94 -15.66
C ASN A 217 -28.01 -0.49 -14.19
N GLN A 218 -26.89 -0.67 -13.49
CA GLN A 218 -26.74 -0.23 -12.11
C GLN A 218 -26.48 1.28 -12.03
N LEU A 219 -25.81 1.84 -13.03
CA LEU A 219 -25.56 3.28 -13.16
C LEU A 219 -26.79 4.06 -13.64
N SER A 220 -27.65 3.44 -14.46
CA SER A 220 -28.79 4.11 -15.10
C SER A 220 -30.11 4.06 -14.31
N LYS A 221 -30.31 3.07 -13.43
CA LYS A 221 -31.53 2.97 -12.61
C LYS A 221 -31.69 4.21 -11.72
N LYS A 222 -32.72 5.02 -11.94
CA LYS A 222 -33.19 6.02 -10.95
C LYS A 222 -33.73 5.25 -9.74
N GLN A 223 -33.38 5.70 -8.53
CA GLN A 223 -34.15 5.33 -7.33
C GLN A 223 -35.42 6.17 -7.35
#